data_AF-X1J9X3-F1
#
_entry.id   AF-X1J9X3-F1
#
_cell.length_a   1.000
_cell.length_b   1.000
_cell.length_c   1.000
_cell.angle_alpha   90.00
_cell.angle_beta   90.00
_cell.angle_gamma   90.00
#
_symmetry.space_group_name_H-M   'P 1'
#
loop_
_entity.id
_entity.type
_entity.pdbx_description
1 polymer ?
#
loop_
_entity_poly.entity_id
_entity_poly.type
_entity_poly.pdbx_seq_one_letter_code
_entity_poly.pdbx_strand_id
1 'polypeptide(L)'
;MARQGVLVEPYQRLKQEQVEQIHQASLDILTNPGVVCFNRNAAEVFGDCGAEVLSIEPEGTPCWRLKLPERVISEALLAAPRVVKLGARDENNCLILDGG
;
A
#
# COMPACT_ATOMS: atom_id res chain seq x y z
N MET A 1 22.42 -19.61 -8.29
CA MET A 1 21.26 -19.02 -9.03
C MET A 1 20.17 -18.69 -8.02
N ALA A 2 19.43 -17.59 -8.19
CA ALA A 2 18.35 -17.24 -7.25
C ALA A 2 17.19 -18.24 -7.34
N ARG A 3 16.66 -18.66 -6.21
CA ARG A 3 15.50 -19.56 -6.14
C ARG A 3 14.20 -18.80 -6.40
N GLN A 4 13.21 -19.50 -6.96
CA GLN A 4 11.87 -18.96 -7.15
C GLN A 4 11.04 -19.12 -5.88
N GLY A 5 10.19 -18.13 -5.58
CA GLY A 5 9.14 -18.27 -4.57
C GLY A 5 8.17 -19.39 -4.94
N VAL A 6 7.60 -20.03 -3.92
CA VAL A 6 6.56 -21.05 -4.14
C VAL A 6 5.24 -20.32 -4.40
N LEU A 7 4.77 -20.38 -5.63
CA LEU A 7 3.42 -19.94 -6.00
C LEU A 7 2.45 -21.08 -5.66
N VAL A 8 1.40 -20.74 -4.91
CA VAL A 8 0.28 -21.64 -4.66
C VAL A 8 -0.92 -21.13 -5.45
N GLU A 9 -1.81 -22.02 -5.87
CA GLU A 9 -3.13 -21.64 -6.41
C GLU A 9 -4.10 -21.53 -5.22
N PRO A 10 -4.40 -20.32 -4.72
CA PRO A 10 -5.27 -20.17 -3.56
C PRO A 10 -6.72 -20.49 -3.92
N TYR A 11 -7.44 -21.13 -3.00
CA TYR A 11 -8.88 -21.28 -3.11
C TYR A 11 -9.57 -19.92 -2.98
N GLN A 12 -10.15 -19.43 -4.08
CA GLN A 12 -10.83 -18.13 -4.13
C GLN A 12 -12.23 -18.23 -3.49
N ARG A 13 -12.37 -17.63 -2.30
CA ARG A 13 -13.64 -17.61 -1.55
C ARG A 13 -14.59 -16.49 -1.96
N LEU A 14 -14.06 -15.48 -2.64
CA LEU A 14 -14.79 -14.30 -3.07
C LEU A 14 -14.91 -14.32 -4.58
N LYS A 15 -16.08 -13.95 -5.09
CA LYS A 15 -16.28 -13.66 -6.51
C LYS A 15 -15.56 -12.35 -6.86
N GLN A 16 -15.21 -12.17 -8.14
CA GLN A 16 -14.58 -10.94 -8.61
C GLN A 16 -15.38 -9.69 -8.27
N GLU A 17 -16.70 -9.74 -8.40
CA GLU A 17 -17.59 -8.63 -8.02
C GLU A 17 -17.48 -8.25 -6.53
N GLN A 18 -17.26 -9.23 -5.65
CA GLN A 18 -17.09 -8.98 -4.21
C GLN A 18 -15.72 -8.37 -3.91
N VAL A 19 -14.69 -8.80 -4.65
CA VAL A 19 -13.35 -8.18 -4.57
C VAL A 19 -13.42 -6.72 -4.99
N GLU A 20 -14.13 -6.42 -6.08
CA GLU A 20 -14.33 -5.05 -6.56
C GLU A 20 -15.10 -4.18 -5.55
N GLN A 21 -16.16 -4.73 -4.95
CA GLN A 21 -16.89 -4.04 -3.88
C GLN A 21 -15.99 -3.71 -2.69
N ILE A 22 -15.11 -4.63 -2.28
CA ILE A 22 -14.15 -4.38 -1.20
C ILE A 22 -13.13 -3.33 -1.63
N HIS A 23 -12.64 -3.38 -2.88
CA HIS A 23 -11.72 -2.40 -3.41
C HIS A 23 -12.33 -0.98 -3.36
N GLN A 24 -13.53 -0.80 -3.90
CA GLN A 24 -14.22 0.50 -3.87
C GLN A 24 -14.47 0.98 -2.44
N ALA A 25 -14.97 0.11 -1.56
CA ALA A 25 -15.19 0.48 -0.15
C ALA A 25 -13.89 0.88 0.56
N SER A 26 -12.76 0.25 0.20
CA SER A 26 -11.45 0.59 0.74
C SER A 26 -10.99 1.97 0.25
N LEU A 27 -11.16 2.27 -1.05
CA LEU A 27 -10.86 3.58 -1.61
C LEU A 27 -11.73 4.68 -0.99
N ASP A 28 -13.01 4.39 -0.75
CA ASP A 28 -13.93 5.30 -0.09
C ASP A 28 -13.44 5.62 1.33
N ILE A 29 -13.04 4.60 2.12
CA ILE A 29 -12.46 4.78 3.46
C ILE A 29 -11.18 5.61 3.42
N LEU A 30 -10.28 5.33 2.46
CA LEU A 30 -9.00 6.04 2.31
C LEU A 30 -9.22 7.49 1.88
N THR A 31 -10.24 7.77 1.08
CA THR A 31 -10.65 9.12 0.67
C THR A 31 -11.35 9.85 1.81
N ASN A 32 -12.25 9.17 2.54
CA ASN A 32 -13.02 9.71 3.65
C ASN A 32 -13.52 8.56 4.57
N PRO A 33 -13.04 8.46 5.82
CA PRO A 33 -12.41 9.52 6.61
C PRO A 33 -10.90 9.70 6.39
N GLY A 34 -10.22 8.77 5.70
CA GLY A 34 -8.77 8.73 5.61
C GLY A 34 -8.10 8.12 6.86
N VAL A 35 -6.77 8.16 6.91
CA VAL A 35 -5.94 7.50 7.94
C VAL A 35 -5.19 8.50 8.82
N VAL A 36 -4.90 8.13 10.07
CA VAL A 36 -4.10 8.96 10.98
C VAL A 36 -2.62 8.61 10.83
N CYS A 37 -1.80 9.64 10.65
CA CYS A 37 -0.35 9.54 10.58
C CYS A 37 0.26 10.30 11.76
N PHE A 38 1.16 9.65 12.51
CA PHE A 38 1.91 10.26 13.61
C PHE A 38 3.33 10.68 13.20
N ASN A 39 3.69 10.49 11.93
CA ASN A 39 4.99 10.83 11.39
C ASN A 39 4.88 12.04 10.45
N ARG A 40 5.53 13.14 10.82
CA ARG A 40 5.52 14.39 10.05
C ARG A 40 6.03 14.20 8.63
N ASN A 41 7.20 13.58 8.49
CA ASN A 41 7.85 13.41 7.18
C ASN A 41 6.98 12.55 6.25
N ALA A 42 6.33 11.51 6.79
CA ALA A 42 5.39 10.73 6.00
C ALA A 42 4.19 11.56 5.55
N ALA A 43 3.61 12.39 6.43
CA ALA A 43 2.51 13.27 6.08
C ALA A 43 2.90 14.28 4.97
N GLU A 44 4.10 14.85 5.05
CA GLU A 44 4.66 15.73 4.01
C GLU A 44 4.80 14.99 2.66
N VAL A 45 5.40 13.79 2.65
CA VAL A 45 5.53 12.97 1.44
C VAL A 45 4.17 12.66 0.80
N PHE A 46 3.17 12.30 1.61
CA PHE A 46 1.82 12.06 1.09
C PHE A 46 1.19 13.34 0.52
N GLY A 47 1.39 14.48 1.17
CA GLY A 47 0.94 15.79 0.66
C GLY A 47 1.57 16.15 -0.67
N ASP A 48 2.88 15.93 -0.82
CA ASP A 48 3.62 16.16 -2.07
C ASP A 48 3.10 15.27 -3.22
N CYS A 49 2.60 14.07 -2.90
CA CYS A 49 1.96 13.17 -3.86
C CYS A 49 0.47 13.49 -4.14
N GLY A 50 -0.09 14.52 -3.49
CA GLY A 50 -1.46 14.98 -3.73
C GLY A 50 -2.51 14.43 -2.76
N ALA A 51 -2.11 13.89 -1.61
CA ALA A 51 -3.03 13.61 -0.50
C ALA A 51 -3.45 14.91 0.20
N GLU A 52 -4.67 14.96 0.74
CA GLU A 52 -5.09 16.04 1.63
C GLU A 52 -4.57 15.74 3.05
N VAL A 53 -3.80 16.68 3.60
CA VAL A 53 -3.16 16.55 4.91
C VAL A 53 -3.75 17.57 5.87
N LEU A 54 -4.45 17.09 6.89
CA LEU A 54 -5.04 17.93 7.93
C LEU A 54 -4.29 17.73 9.24
N SER A 55 -3.71 18.78 9.80
CA SER A 55 -3.16 18.71 11.16
C SER A 55 -4.30 18.51 12.15
N ILE A 56 -4.15 17.53 13.03
CA ILE A 56 -5.05 17.29 14.15
C ILE A 56 -4.22 17.34 15.43
N GLU A 57 -4.75 18.01 16.46
CA GLU A 57 -4.09 18.13 17.76
C GLU A 57 -4.87 17.36 18.82
N PRO A 58 -4.79 16.02 18.85
CA PRO A 58 -5.21 15.27 20.02
C PRO A 58 -4.24 15.56 21.17
N GLU A 59 -4.78 15.63 22.38
CA GLU A 59 -4.09 16.01 23.63
C GLU A 59 -2.61 15.57 23.67
N GLY A 60 -1.71 16.51 23.36
CA GLY A 60 -0.27 16.39 23.60
C GLY A 60 0.58 15.70 22.53
N THR A 61 0.03 15.17 21.42
CA THR A 61 0.84 14.58 20.34
C THR A 61 0.43 15.11 18.97
N PRO A 62 1.34 15.74 18.19
CA PRO A 62 1.01 16.18 16.84
C PRO A 62 0.74 14.98 15.94
N CYS A 63 -0.39 14.97 15.25
CA CYS A 63 -0.64 13.99 14.20
C CYS A 63 -1.43 14.60 13.04
N TRP A 64 -1.51 13.86 11.94
CA TRP A 64 -2.12 14.31 10.69
C TRP A 64 -3.18 13.33 10.24
N ARG A 65 -4.32 13.83 9.78
CA ARG A 65 -5.27 13.04 9.01
C ARG A 65 -4.87 13.14 7.54
N LEU A 66 -4.59 11.99 6.93
CA LEU A 66 -4.32 11.85 5.52
C LEU A 66 -5.58 11.34 4.83
N LYS A 67 -6.14 12.11 3.90
CA LYS A 67 -7.13 11.60 2.95
C LYS A 67 -6.43 11.32 1.64
N LEU A 68 -6.59 10.12 1.14
CA LEU A 68 -5.85 9.56 0.02
C LEU A 68 -6.83 9.37 -1.15
N PRO A 69 -6.88 10.30 -2.12
CA PRO A 69 -7.70 10.13 -3.31
C PRO A 69 -7.30 8.88 -4.08
N GLU A 70 -8.25 8.25 -4.75
CA GLU A 70 -8.03 7.06 -5.57
C GLU A 70 -6.83 7.20 -6.51
N ARG A 71 -6.67 8.36 -7.16
CA ARG A 71 -5.53 8.64 -8.05
C ARG A 71 -4.18 8.34 -7.40
N VAL A 72 -3.98 8.76 -6.14
CA VAL A 72 -2.72 8.54 -5.40
C VAL A 72 -2.47 7.05 -5.19
N ILE A 73 -3.53 6.28 -4.89
CA ILE A 73 -3.44 4.84 -4.66
C ILE A 73 -3.18 4.09 -5.97
N SER A 74 -3.95 4.40 -7.02
CA SER A 74 -3.85 3.74 -8.32
C SER A 74 -2.49 4.00 -8.99
N GLU A 75 -1.96 5.22 -8.91
CA GLU A 75 -0.61 5.55 -9.40
C GLU A 75 0.47 4.79 -8.62
N ALA A 76 0.35 4.71 -7.29
CA ALA A 76 1.29 3.97 -6.45
C ALA A 76 1.28 2.46 -6.74
N LEU A 77 0.11 1.87 -6.98
CA LEU A 77 -0.03 0.45 -7.34
C LEU A 77 0.55 0.16 -8.73
N LEU A 78 0.34 1.04 -9.70
CA LEU A 78 0.91 0.89 -11.05
C LEU A 78 2.44 1.00 -11.06
N ALA A 79 3.00 1.81 -10.18
CA ALA A 79 4.45 1.96 -10.04
C ALA A 79 5.10 0.80 -9.26
N ALA A 80 4.32 0.01 -8.52
CA ALA A 80 4.85 -1.08 -7.70
C ALA A 80 5.35 -2.24 -8.59
N PRO A 81 6.60 -2.71 -8.40
CA PRO A 81 7.12 -3.81 -9.19
C PRO A 81 6.41 -5.12 -8.84
N ARG A 82 5.90 -5.83 -9.86
CA ARG A 82 5.32 -7.18 -9.67
C ARG A 82 6.35 -8.20 -9.20
N VAL A 83 7.58 -8.07 -9.69
CA VAL A 83 8.68 -9.02 -9.42
C VAL A 83 9.83 -8.30 -8.76
N VAL A 84 10.29 -8.82 -7.61
CA VAL A 84 11.45 -8.31 -6.89
C VAL A 84 12.41 -9.43 -6.52
N LYS A 85 13.72 -9.16 -6.58
CA LYS A 85 14.75 -10.08 -6.09
C LYS A 85 15.17 -9.68 -4.69
N LEU A 86 14.91 -10.54 -3.72
CA LEU A 86 15.50 -10.43 -2.39
C LEU A 86 16.94 -10.98 -2.45
N GLY A 87 17.90 -10.08 -2.29
CA GLY A 87 19.32 -10.41 -2.28
C GLY A 87 19.75 -11.09 -0.98
N ALA A 88 20.71 -12.00 -1.09
CA ALA A 88 21.38 -12.64 0.04
C ALA A 88 22.89 -12.62 -0.16
N ARG A 89 23.66 -12.71 0.94
CA ARG A 89 25.13 -12.77 0.88
C ARG A 89 25.62 -13.99 0.10
N ASP A 90 24.96 -15.12 0.28
CA ASP A 90 25.12 -16.30 -0.57
C ASP A 90 24.08 -16.22 -1.70
N GLU A 91 24.55 -16.25 -2.94
CA GLU A 91 23.70 -16.16 -4.13
C GLU A 91 22.64 -17.25 -4.21
N ASN A 92 22.88 -18.43 -3.62
CA ASN A 92 21.92 -19.54 -3.61
C ASN A 92 20.72 -19.28 -2.70
N ASN A 93 20.85 -18.32 -1.77
CA ASN A 93 19.76 -17.91 -0.87
C ASN A 93 18.98 -16.71 -1.42
N CYS A 94 19.36 -16.15 -2.57
CA CYS A 94 18.57 -15.10 -3.22
C CYS A 94 17.20 -15.65 -3.62
N LEU A 95 16.14 -14.86 -3.42
CA LEU A 95 14.75 -15.26 -3.70
C LEU A 95 14.12 -14.30 -4.71
N ILE A 96 13.51 -14.83 -5.76
CA ILE A 96 12.60 -14.07 -6.63
C ILE A 96 11.19 -14.15 -6.03
N LEU A 97 10.65 -13.01 -5.63
CA LEU A 97 9.24 -12.86 -5.28
C LEU A 97 8.49 -12.34 -6.50
N ASP A 98 7.50 -13.12 -6.95
CA ASP A 98 6.56 -12.73 -7.99
C ASP A 98 5.17 -12.62 -7.36
N GLY A 99 4.56 -11.43 -7.46
CA GLY A 99 3.24 -11.14 -6.89
C GLY A 99 2.07 -11.82 -7.59
N GLY A 100 2.30 -12.44 -8.76
CA GLY A 100 1.25 -13.06 -9.58
C GLY A 100 0.54 -12.06 -10.48
#